data_AF-A0A7U3UUD5-F1
#
_entry.id   AF-A0A7U3UUD5-F1
#
_cell.length_a   1.000
_cell.length_b   1.000
_cell.length_c   1.000
_cell.angle_alpha   90.00
_cell.angle_beta   90.00
_cell.angle_gamma   90.00
#
_symmetry.space_group_name_H-M   'P 1'
#
loop_
_entity.id
_entity.type
_entity.pdbx_description
1 polymer ?
#
loop_
_entity_poly.entity_id
_entity_poly.type
_entity_poly.pdbx_seq_one_letter_code
_entity_poly.pdbx_strand_id
1 'polypeptide(L)'
;MSDLWHVSVRDVTEPSVELLCAAVHPDAGSPSAAGPFVLRLLADAAPVWPGADALVGGADLFGGDLHGGGEAARRADEVFAEVALRDERNIPFDEPAAHRAVEETLRQRGLAPEGDPDEWAAAFGQEWGALWQDPQRVPSGVLRVRFARPSDLAGLHQGLEWDSAAYG
;
A
#
# COMPACT_ATOMS: atom_id res chain seq x y z
N MET A 1 8.75 4.12 -11.66
CA MET A 1 7.36 3.74 -11.37
C MET A 1 6.93 4.59 -10.19
N SER A 2 5.71 5.09 -10.18
CA SER A 2 5.17 5.83 -9.04
C SER A 2 4.80 4.84 -7.93
N ASP A 3 5.00 5.22 -6.68
CA ASP A 3 4.57 4.43 -5.54
C ASP A 3 3.05 4.47 -5.40
N LEU A 4 2.45 3.32 -5.12
CA LEU A 4 1.01 3.15 -4.96
C LEU A 4 0.63 2.93 -3.50
N TRP A 5 1.51 2.28 -2.76
CA TRP A 5 1.27 1.86 -1.38
C TRP A 5 2.41 2.31 -0.49
N HIS A 6 2.07 2.85 0.66
CA HIS A 6 2.94 2.91 1.82
C HIS A 6 2.68 1.68 2.69
N VAL A 7 3.74 0.98 3.06
CA VAL A 7 3.69 -0.23 3.88
C VAL A 7 4.48 -0.02 5.16
N SER A 8 3.89 -0.43 6.29
CA SER A 8 4.57 -0.40 7.60
C SER A 8 4.34 -1.69 8.38
N VAL A 9 5.40 -2.23 8.98
CA VAL A 9 5.33 -3.42 9.85
C VAL A 9 4.76 -3.02 11.21
N ARG A 10 3.55 -3.51 11.49
CA ARG A 10 2.81 -3.24 12.73
C ARG A 10 3.21 -4.18 13.85
N ASP A 11 3.41 -5.45 13.53
CA ASP A 11 3.81 -6.49 14.47
C ASP A 11 4.55 -7.63 13.75
N VAL A 12 5.44 -8.32 14.47
CA VAL A 12 6.11 -9.54 14.03
C VAL A 12 5.95 -10.60 15.11
N THR A 13 5.16 -11.62 14.83
CA THR A 13 4.93 -12.77 15.71
C THR A 13 5.13 -14.05 14.92
N GLU A 14 6.31 -14.67 15.01
CA GLU A 14 6.68 -15.83 14.20
C GLU A 14 5.61 -16.95 14.23
N PRO A 15 5.17 -17.49 13.07
CA PRO A 15 5.66 -17.26 11.70
C PRO A 15 4.87 -16.20 10.90
N SER A 16 4.32 -15.21 11.59
CA SER A 16 3.47 -14.16 11.01
C SER A 16 4.03 -12.74 11.15
N VAL A 17 3.62 -11.90 10.22
CA VAL A 17 3.80 -10.43 10.26
C VAL A 17 2.46 -9.76 10.00
N GLU A 18 2.25 -8.59 10.61
CA GLU A 18 1.15 -7.70 10.27
C GLU A 18 1.68 -6.44 9.60
N LEU A 19 1.16 -6.16 8.41
CA LEU A 19 1.54 -5.02 7.59
C LEU A 19 0.35 -4.09 7.46
N LEU A 20 0.48 -2.82 7.85
CA LEU A 20 -0.44 -1.81 7.36
C LEU A 20 -0.05 -1.50 5.92
N CYS A 21 -1.02 -1.58 5.01
CA CYS A 21 -0.89 -1.17 3.62
C CYS A 21 -1.88 -0.02 3.39
N ALA A 22 -1.38 1.16 3.02
CA ALA A 22 -2.18 2.36 2.80
C ALA A 22 -1.85 2.96 1.45
N ALA A 23 -2.87 3.34 0.68
CA ALA A 23 -2.70 3.95 -0.63
C ALA A 23 -2.03 5.34 -0.50
N VAL A 24 -1.03 5.62 -1.34
CA VAL A 24 -0.40 6.94 -1.49
C VAL A 24 -0.69 7.58 -2.86
N HIS A 25 -1.44 6.87 -3.70
CA HIS A 25 -1.84 7.32 -5.02
C HIS A 25 -3.27 6.86 -5.35
N PRO A 26 -4.09 7.67 -6.07
CA PRO A 26 -5.45 7.28 -6.46
C PRO A 26 -5.52 5.97 -7.26
N ASP A 27 -4.50 5.70 -8.08
CA ASP A 27 -4.43 4.48 -8.90
C ASP A 27 -4.12 3.20 -8.11
N ALA A 28 -3.84 3.28 -6.81
CA ALA A 28 -3.54 2.11 -5.99
C ALA A 28 -4.71 1.11 -5.96
N GLY A 29 -5.95 1.60 -5.99
CA GLY A 29 -7.13 0.76 -5.87
C GLY A 29 -7.35 0.26 -4.43
N SER A 30 -7.77 -1.00 -4.27
CA SER A 30 -8.01 -1.61 -2.96
C SER A 30 -6.85 -2.56 -2.60
N PRO A 31 -6.37 -2.58 -1.34
CA PRO A 31 -5.38 -3.56 -0.91
C PRO A 31 -5.93 -4.97 -1.13
N SER A 32 -5.07 -5.89 -1.53
CA SER A 32 -5.46 -7.26 -1.89
C SER A 32 -4.78 -8.28 -0.99
N ALA A 33 -5.48 -9.36 -0.63
CA ALA A 33 -4.90 -10.52 0.03
C ALA A 33 -4.29 -11.53 -0.96
N ALA A 34 -4.26 -11.21 -2.26
CA ALA A 34 -3.70 -12.09 -3.27
C ALA A 34 -2.19 -12.31 -3.04
N GLY A 35 -1.74 -13.56 -3.07
CA GLY A 35 -0.34 -13.94 -2.89
C GLY A 35 0.63 -13.15 -3.78
N PRO A 36 0.42 -13.04 -5.11
CA PRO A 36 1.28 -12.25 -6.00
C PRO A 36 1.44 -10.79 -5.57
N PHE A 37 0.34 -10.14 -5.19
CA PHE A 37 0.34 -8.76 -4.72
C PHE A 37 1.17 -8.61 -3.45
N VAL A 38 0.96 -9.47 -2.45
CA VAL A 38 1.72 -9.43 -1.19
C VAL A 38 3.19 -9.76 -1.40
N LEU A 39 3.52 -10.70 -2.29
CA LEU A 39 4.89 -11.00 -2.65
C LEU A 39 5.58 -9.78 -3.28
N ARG A 40 4.88 -9.06 -4.16
CA ARG A 40 5.37 -7.83 -4.78
C ARG A 40 5.56 -6.71 -3.75
N LEU A 41 4.60 -6.51 -2.83
CA LEU A 41 4.73 -5.56 -1.73
C LEU A 41 6.00 -5.81 -0.93
N LEU A 42 6.25 -7.07 -0.55
CA LEU A 42 7.43 -7.45 0.24
C LEU A 42 8.74 -7.37 -0.56
N ALA A 43 8.70 -7.64 -1.87
CA ALA A 43 9.84 -7.51 -2.76
C ALA A 43 10.37 -6.07 -2.80
N ASP A 44 9.48 -5.08 -2.82
CA ASP A 44 9.85 -3.66 -2.85
C ASP A 44 10.52 -3.18 -1.54
N ALA A 45 10.45 -3.99 -0.47
CA ALA A 45 11.16 -3.71 0.78
C ALA A 45 12.67 -3.96 0.70
N ALA A 46 13.23 -4.49 -0.40
CA ALA A 46 14.65 -4.84 -0.53
C ALA A 46 15.66 -3.76 -0.04
N PRO A 47 15.45 -2.44 -0.26
CA PRO A 47 16.35 -1.41 0.25
C PRO A 47 16.45 -1.33 1.78
N VAL A 48 15.39 -1.75 2.50
CA VAL A 48 15.30 -1.68 3.98
C VAL A 48 15.27 -3.05 4.64
N TRP A 49 14.98 -4.11 3.88
CA TRP A 49 14.93 -5.48 4.33
C TRP A 49 15.66 -6.41 3.33
N PRO A 50 16.94 -6.73 3.59
CA PRO A 50 17.73 -7.59 2.71
C PRO A 50 17.17 -9.00 2.47
N GLY A 51 16.25 -9.47 3.34
CA GLY A 51 15.56 -10.75 3.16
C GLY A 51 14.57 -10.77 2.00
N ALA A 52 14.12 -9.60 1.52
CA ALA A 52 13.16 -9.48 0.43
C ALA A 52 13.67 -10.14 -0.88
N ASP A 53 14.94 -9.96 -1.23
CA ASP A 53 15.51 -10.55 -2.46
C ASP A 53 15.46 -12.09 -2.45
N ALA A 54 15.70 -12.68 -1.27
CA ALA A 54 15.63 -14.14 -1.09
C ALA A 54 14.20 -14.67 -1.19
N LEU A 55 13.20 -13.87 -0.78
CA LEU A 55 11.78 -14.21 -0.96
C LEU A 55 11.44 -14.30 -2.44
N VAL A 56 11.84 -13.31 -3.23
CA VAL A 56 11.55 -13.28 -4.66
C VAL A 56 12.29 -14.40 -5.39
N GLY A 57 13.53 -14.69 -4.99
CA GLY A 57 14.32 -15.78 -5.57
C GLY A 57 14.60 -15.59 -7.06
N GLY A 58 14.64 -14.35 -7.54
CA GLY A 58 14.85 -14.01 -8.95
C GLY A 58 13.62 -14.18 -9.85
N ALA A 59 12.43 -14.47 -9.28
CA ALA A 59 11.18 -14.51 -10.03
C ALA A 59 10.91 -13.16 -10.73
N ASP A 60 10.48 -13.20 -11.99
CA ASP A 60 10.01 -12.00 -12.68
C ASP A 60 8.62 -11.62 -12.17
N LEU A 61 8.60 -10.74 -11.17
CA LEU A 61 7.37 -10.18 -10.62
C LEU A 61 6.74 -9.11 -11.53
N PHE A 62 7.42 -8.70 -12.60
CA PHE A 62 6.95 -7.73 -13.59
C PHE A 62 6.43 -8.40 -14.87
N GLY A 63 6.43 -9.73 -14.92
CA GLY A 63 6.13 -10.53 -16.10
C GLY A 63 4.67 -10.41 -16.58
N GLY A 64 4.37 -9.32 -17.29
CA GLY A 64 3.46 -9.20 -18.44
C GLY A 64 1.97 -9.46 -18.25
N ASP A 65 1.53 -10.10 -17.18
CA ASP A 65 0.12 -10.41 -16.95
C ASP A 65 -0.37 -9.64 -15.72
N LEU A 66 -1.22 -8.64 -15.98
CA LEU A 66 -1.87 -7.79 -14.96
C LEU A 66 -2.75 -8.59 -13.99
N HIS A 67 -2.93 -9.88 -14.22
CA HIS A 67 -3.68 -10.81 -13.36
C HIS A 67 -2.82 -11.89 -12.68
N GLY A 68 -1.50 -11.71 -12.66
CA GLY A 68 -0.58 -12.63 -12.02
C GLY A 68 -0.05 -13.66 -13.00
N GLY A 69 1.13 -13.37 -13.57
CA GLY A 69 1.93 -14.38 -14.24
C GLY A 69 2.09 -15.58 -13.30
N GLY A 70 1.91 -16.80 -13.83
CA GLY A 70 1.90 -18.03 -13.02
C GLY A 70 3.15 -18.23 -12.16
N GLU A 71 4.25 -17.55 -12.47
CA GLU A 71 5.46 -17.56 -11.66
C GLU A 71 5.31 -16.81 -10.33
N ALA A 72 4.73 -15.60 -10.31
CA ALA A 72 4.51 -14.84 -9.09
C ALA A 72 3.50 -15.55 -8.17
N ALA A 73 2.44 -16.15 -8.74
CA ALA A 73 1.47 -16.95 -8.00
C ALA A 73 2.12 -18.21 -7.39
N ARG A 74 2.83 -19.01 -8.21
CA ARG A 74 3.55 -20.18 -7.72
C ARG A 74 4.55 -19.80 -6.62
N ARG A 75 5.27 -18.70 -6.79
CA ARG A 75 6.25 -18.26 -5.79
C ARG A 75 5.56 -17.82 -4.49
N ALA A 76 4.44 -17.11 -4.60
CA ALA A 76 3.65 -16.74 -3.43
C ALA A 76 3.14 -17.98 -2.67
N ASP A 77 2.70 -19.03 -3.37
CA ASP A 77 2.26 -20.29 -2.75
C ASP A 77 3.40 -21.04 -2.04
N GLU A 78 4.65 -20.87 -2.49
CA GLU A 78 5.84 -21.44 -1.82
C GLU A 78 6.23 -20.65 -0.57
N VAL A 79 6.06 -19.33 -0.61
CA VAL A 79 6.53 -18.41 0.44
C VAL A 79 5.49 -18.26 1.55
N PHE A 80 4.21 -18.15 1.19
CA PHE A 80 3.13 -17.88 2.13
C PHE A 80 2.34 -19.15 2.42
N ALA A 81 2.13 -19.42 3.70
CA ALA A 81 1.18 -20.42 4.12
C ALA A 81 -0.25 -19.85 4.20
N GLU A 82 -0.38 -18.54 4.43
CA GLU A 82 -1.67 -17.85 4.52
C GLU A 82 -1.48 -16.33 4.38
N VAL A 83 -2.44 -15.68 3.72
CA VAL A 83 -2.54 -14.23 3.64
C VAL A 83 -4.00 -13.86 3.92
N ALA A 84 -4.20 -12.93 4.86
CA ALA A 84 -5.52 -12.39 5.17
C ALA A 84 -5.49 -10.86 5.20
N LEU A 85 -6.50 -10.24 4.61
CA LEU A 85 -6.76 -8.82 4.72
C LEU A 85 -7.82 -8.59 5.80
N ARG A 86 -7.60 -7.60 6.66
CA ARG A 86 -8.54 -7.19 7.70
C ARG A 86 -8.46 -5.68 7.95
N ASP A 87 -9.34 -5.19 8.82
CA ASP A 87 -9.36 -3.80 9.26
C ASP A 87 -9.39 -2.80 8.09
N GLU A 88 -10.07 -3.17 7.00
CA GLU A 88 -10.21 -2.38 5.78
C GLU A 88 -10.92 -1.06 6.05
N ARG A 89 -10.43 0.02 5.43
CA ARG A 89 -10.92 1.38 5.59
C ARG A 89 -10.97 2.11 4.27
N ASN A 90 -12.00 2.95 4.11
CA ASN A 90 -12.18 3.81 2.94
C ASN A 90 -12.14 3.04 1.61
N ILE A 91 -12.65 1.80 1.62
CA ILE A 91 -12.75 0.91 0.46
C ILE A 91 -14.24 0.61 0.20
N PRO A 92 -14.77 0.88 -1.02
CA PRO A 92 -14.09 1.58 -2.12
C PRO A 92 -13.84 3.06 -1.79
N PHE A 93 -12.85 3.66 -2.45
CA PHE A 93 -12.56 5.09 -2.32
C PHE A 93 -13.62 5.92 -3.05
N ASP A 94 -14.31 6.82 -2.34
CA ASP A 94 -15.21 7.80 -2.94
C ASP A 94 -14.45 9.10 -3.20
N GLU A 95 -13.74 9.15 -4.34
CA GLU A 95 -12.97 10.33 -4.77
C GLU A 95 -13.86 11.60 -4.85
N PRO A 96 -15.09 11.56 -5.41
CA PRO A 96 -15.99 12.71 -5.36
C PRO A 96 -16.31 13.20 -3.94
N ALA A 97 -16.51 12.30 -2.96
CA ALA A 97 -16.72 12.70 -1.57
C ALA A 97 -15.45 13.27 -0.94
N ALA A 98 -14.28 12.69 -1.24
CA ALA A 98 -12.99 13.18 -0.77
C ALA A 98 -12.70 14.59 -1.31
N HIS A 99 -12.96 14.85 -2.59
CA HIS A 99 -12.88 16.19 -3.19
C HIS A 99 -13.78 17.19 -2.45
N ARG A 100 -15.06 16.85 -2.25
CA ARG A 100 -15.99 17.72 -1.51
C ARG A 100 -15.52 18.01 -0.08
N ALA A 101 -14.92 17.03 0.61
CA ALA A 101 -14.39 17.23 1.95
C ALA A 101 -13.17 18.15 1.98
N VAL A 102 -12.28 18.05 0.98
CA VAL A 102 -11.17 18.99 0.81
C VAL A 102 -11.68 20.40 0.51
N GLU A 103 -12.62 20.55 -0.44
CA GLU A 103 -13.23 21.84 -0.74
C GLU A 103 -13.88 22.48 0.50
N GLU A 104 -14.62 21.70 1.28
CA GLU A 104 -15.25 22.18 2.52
C GLU A 104 -14.20 22.65 3.54
N THR A 105 -13.10 21.92 3.67
CA THR A 105 -11.97 22.31 4.52
C THR A 105 -11.36 23.65 4.08
N LEU A 106 -11.22 23.87 2.76
CA LEU A 106 -10.73 25.14 2.22
C LEU A 106 -11.72 26.29 2.43
N ARG A 107 -13.02 26.04 2.22
CA ARG A 107 -14.09 27.03 2.49
C ARG A 107 -14.11 27.46 3.95
N GLN A 108 -13.92 26.53 4.88
CA GLN A 108 -13.80 26.85 6.31
C GLN A 108 -12.57 27.73 6.65
N ARG A 109 -11.54 27.70 5.81
CA ARG A 109 -10.36 28.58 5.90
C ARG A 109 -10.55 29.91 5.16
N GLY A 110 -11.72 30.14 4.57
CA GLY A 110 -12.05 31.36 3.83
C GLY A 110 -11.63 31.34 2.36
N LEU A 111 -11.18 30.20 1.84
CA LEU A 111 -10.83 30.05 0.42
C LEU A 111 -12.06 29.58 -0.38
N ALA A 112 -12.27 30.17 -1.55
CA ALA A 112 -13.40 29.85 -2.42
C ALA A 112 -12.93 29.67 -3.87
N PRO A 113 -13.52 28.74 -4.64
CA PRO A 113 -13.18 28.53 -6.05
C PRO A 113 -13.35 29.77 -6.93
N GLU A 114 -14.27 30.67 -6.57
CA GLU A 114 -14.56 31.92 -7.28
C GLU A 114 -13.59 33.06 -6.93
N GLY A 115 -12.66 32.82 -5.98
CA GLY A 115 -11.63 33.76 -5.57
C GLY A 115 -10.43 33.81 -6.52
N ASP A 116 -9.22 33.82 -5.97
CA ASP A 116 -7.98 33.71 -6.75
C ASP A 116 -7.79 32.25 -7.23
N PRO A 117 -7.79 31.99 -8.55
CA PRO A 117 -7.65 30.63 -9.08
C PRO A 117 -6.32 29.96 -8.74
N ASP A 118 -5.23 30.72 -8.68
CA ASP A 118 -3.89 30.19 -8.39
C ASP A 118 -3.76 29.84 -6.91
N GLU A 119 -4.30 30.69 -6.03
CA GLU A 119 -4.38 30.43 -4.59
C GLU A 119 -5.24 29.20 -4.30
N TRP A 120 -6.41 29.10 -4.95
CA TRP A 120 -7.29 27.94 -4.82
C TRP A 120 -6.62 26.65 -5.27
N ALA A 121 -6.00 26.65 -6.47
CA ALA A 121 -5.34 25.46 -7.01
C ALA A 121 -4.17 25.00 -6.13
N ALA A 122 -3.37 25.94 -5.61
CA ALA A 122 -2.28 25.64 -4.70
C ALA A 122 -2.77 25.03 -3.38
N ALA A 123 -3.79 25.65 -2.76
CA ALA A 123 -4.35 25.18 -1.49
C ALA A 123 -5.05 23.82 -1.63
N PHE A 124 -5.79 23.61 -2.73
CA PHE A 124 -6.39 22.33 -3.05
C PHE A 124 -5.33 21.26 -3.26
N GLY A 125 -4.29 21.54 -4.04
CA GLY A 125 -3.18 20.60 -4.25
C GLY A 125 -2.50 20.19 -2.94
N GLN A 126 -2.33 21.13 -2.01
CA GLN A 126 -1.77 20.85 -0.68
C GLN A 126 -2.68 19.95 0.16
N GLU A 127 -3.96 20.27 0.28
CA GLU A 127 -4.91 19.47 1.08
C GLU A 127 -5.17 18.10 0.46
N TRP A 128 -5.20 18.03 -0.87
CA TRP A 128 -5.30 16.78 -1.60
C TRP A 128 -4.06 15.91 -1.40
N GLY A 129 -2.86 16.49 -1.48
CA GLY A 129 -1.62 15.79 -1.17
C GLY A 129 -1.57 15.31 0.29
N ALA A 130 -2.03 16.13 1.23
CA ALA A 130 -2.09 15.77 2.64
C ALA A 130 -3.08 14.63 2.93
N LEU A 131 -4.17 14.52 2.16
CA LEU A 131 -5.08 13.37 2.24
C LEU A 131 -4.33 12.08 1.96
N TRP A 132 -3.51 12.03 0.90
CA TRP A 132 -2.77 10.83 0.49
C TRP A 132 -1.63 10.43 1.43
N GLN A 133 -1.27 11.30 2.38
CA GLN A 133 -0.27 11.04 3.41
C GLN A 133 -0.89 10.56 4.74
N ASP A 134 -2.23 10.50 4.84
CA ASP A 134 -2.94 10.08 6.05
C ASP A 134 -3.61 8.71 5.85
N PRO A 135 -3.05 7.63 6.42
CA PRO A 135 -3.62 6.27 6.35
C PRO A 135 -5.06 6.14 6.86
N GLN A 136 -5.54 7.11 7.66
CA GLN A 136 -6.92 7.11 8.16
C GLN A 136 -7.92 7.64 7.12
N ARG A 137 -7.46 8.38 6.11
CA ARG A 137 -8.29 9.06 5.10
C ARG A 137 -8.26 8.40 3.72
N VAL A 138 -7.27 7.55 3.47
CA VAL A 138 -7.07 6.82 2.21
C VAL A 138 -7.54 5.37 2.33
N PRO A 139 -7.70 4.65 1.19
CA PRO A 139 -7.83 3.20 1.19
C PRO A 139 -6.69 2.55 1.94
N SER A 140 -7.01 1.78 2.97
CA SER A 140 -6.01 1.08 3.76
C SER A 140 -6.56 -0.21 4.35
N GLY A 141 -5.66 -1.10 4.72
CA GLY A 141 -5.99 -2.34 5.40
C GLY A 141 -4.76 -2.97 6.05
N VAL A 142 -5.00 -3.94 6.93
CA VAL A 142 -3.95 -4.71 7.59
C VAL A 142 -3.85 -6.07 6.92
N LEU A 143 -2.70 -6.37 6.33
CA LEU A 143 -2.34 -7.67 5.81
C LEU A 143 -1.69 -8.49 6.91
N ARG A 144 -2.32 -9.59 7.32
CA ARG A 144 -1.70 -10.62 8.14
C ARG A 144 -1.12 -11.68 7.22
N VAL A 145 0.20 -11.78 7.20
CA VAL A 145 0.93 -12.72 6.33
C VAL A 145 1.57 -13.77 7.21
N ARG A 146 1.26 -15.04 6.98
CA ARG A 146 1.91 -16.20 7.62
C ARG A 146 2.85 -16.84 6.61
N PHE A 147 4.13 -16.85 6.92
CA PHE A 147 5.15 -17.46 6.08
C PHE A 147 5.14 -18.98 6.22
N ALA A 148 5.43 -19.69 5.12
CA ALA A 148 5.59 -21.13 5.11
C ALA A 148 6.84 -21.57 5.88
N ARG A 149 7.91 -20.76 5.83
CA ARG A 149 9.15 -21.00 6.56
C ARG A 149 9.40 -19.83 7.51
N PRO A 150 9.54 -20.06 8.83
CA PRO A 150 9.74 -18.96 9.75
C PRO A 150 11.03 -18.15 9.52
N SER A 151 12.07 -18.78 8.95
CA SER A 151 13.31 -18.11 8.55
C SER A 151 13.12 -17.00 7.52
N ASP A 152 12.01 -17.04 6.77
CA ASP A 152 11.66 -16.03 5.76
C ASP A 152 11.24 -14.70 6.39
N LEU A 153 11.03 -14.64 7.72
CA LEU A 153 10.85 -13.38 8.48
C LEU A 153 12.15 -12.72 8.91
N ALA A 154 13.31 -13.37 8.72
CA ALA A 154 14.57 -12.88 9.28
C ALA A 154 14.87 -11.44 8.83
N GLY A 155 15.07 -10.54 9.80
CA GLY A 155 15.35 -9.13 9.57
C GLY A 155 14.12 -8.22 9.53
N LEU A 156 12.90 -8.76 9.39
CA LEU A 156 11.69 -7.98 9.63
C LEU A 156 11.57 -7.64 11.11
N HIS A 157 11.19 -6.40 11.38
CA HIS A 157 10.89 -5.92 12.72
C HIS A 157 9.84 -4.83 12.65
N GLN A 158 9.12 -4.66 13.76
CA GLN A 158 8.14 -3.60 13.91
C GLN A 158 8.77 -2.22 13.63
N GLY A 159 8.04 -1.37 12.91
CA GLY A 159 8.48 -0.02 12.56
C GLY A 159 9.31 0.06 11.27
N LEU A 160 9.58 -1.05 10.58
CA LEU A 160 10.05 -0.99 9.20
C LEU A 160 8.96 -0.43 8.29
N GLU A 161 9.37 0.45 7.37
CA GLU A 161 8.48 1.12 6.44
C GLU A 161 9.14 1.18 5.06
N TRP A 162 8.31 1.08 4.01
CA TRP A 162 8.75 1.24 2.62
C TRP A 162 7.55 1.59 1.74
N ASP A 163 7.83 2.11 0.56
CA ASP A 163 6.83 2.35 -0.47
C ASP A 163 6.91 1.25 -1.53
N SER A 164 5.76 0.94 -2.14
CA SER A 164 5.65 -0.13 -3.14
C SER A 164 4.78 0.29 -4.31
N ALA A 165 5.18 -0.20 -5.49
CA ALA A 165 4.44 -0.06 -6.73
C ALA A 165 3.63 -1.34 -7.08
N ALA A 166 3.29 -2.16 -6.08
CA ALA A 166 2.50 -3.38 -6.30
C ALA A 166 1.11 -3.07 -6.86
N TYR A 167 0.73 -3.74 -7.95
CA TYR A 167 -0.63 -3.72 -8.47
C TYR A 167 -1.41 -4.94 -7.96
N GLY A 168 -2.64 -4.69 -7.53
CA GLY A 168 -3.58 -5.70 -7.01
C GLY A 168 -4.49 -6.28 -8.09
#